data_AF-A0A6L4AL63-F1
#
_entry.id   AF-A0A6L4AL63-F1
#
_cell.length_a   1.000
_cell.length_b   1.000
_cell.length_c   1.000
_cell.angle_alpha   90.00
_cell.angle_beta   90.00
_cell.angle_gamma   90.00
#
_symmetry.space_group_name_H-M   'P 1'
#
loop_
_entity.id
_entity.type
_entity.pdbx_description
1 polymer ?
#
loop_
_entity_poly.entity_id
_entity_poly.type
_entity_poly.pdbx_seq_one_letter_code
_entity_poly.pdbx_strand_id
1 'polypeptide(L)'
;MGEGVDPTQMCQTLVDKVAQSEQLKAITDPELLVLFEDWFEELEDEVIALNDRYGPFDAAELARRIGLSLRGATFLLSKLERGGKL
;
A
#
# COMPACT_ATOMS: atom_id res chain seq x y z
N MET A 1 6.77 17.67 -27.29
CA MET A 1 7.88 16.80 -26.84
C MET A 1 8.61 17.61 -25.80
N GLY A 2 8.65 17.34 -24.50
CA GLY A 2 8.24 16.21 -23.68
C GLY A 2 8.99 16.45 -22.37
N GLU A 3 8.36 17.08 -21.39
CA GLU A 3 8.86 17.22 -20.02
C GLU A 3 7.70 16.67 -19.17
N GLY A 4 7.67 15.39 -18.79
CA GLY A 4 8.77 14.68 -18.15
C GLY A 4 8.87 15.15 -16.69
N VAL A 5 7.76 15.11 -15.95
CA VAL A 5 7.80 15.31 -14.49
C VAL A 5 8.70 14.21 -13.93
N ASP A 6 9.87 14.61 -13.46
CA ASP A 6 10.84 13.72 -12.84
C ASP A 6 10.17 13.04 -11.63
N PRO A 7 10.06 11.69 -11.60
CA PRO A 7 9.39 10.96 -10.51
C PRO A 7 9.96 11.32 -9.14
N THR A 8 11.23 11.71 -9.10
CA THR A 8 11.95 12.13 -7.89
C THR A 8 11.37 13.42 -7.30
N GLN A 9 10.93 14.38 -8.13
CA GLN A 9 10.33 15.63 -7.66
C GLN A 9 8.91 15.46 -7.10
N MET A 10 8.15 14.48 -7.61
CA MET A 10 6.82 14.19 -7.08
C MET A 10 6.90 13.58 -5.68
N CYS A 11 7.86 12.67 -5.46
CA CYS A 11 8.18 12.15 -4.13
C CYS A 11 8.63 13.27 -3.18
N GLN A 12 9.45 14.21 -3.67
CA GLN A 12 9.93 15.34 -2.86
C GLN A 12 8.79 16.26 -2.40
N THR A 13 7.78 16.50 -3.26
CA THR A 13 6.67 17.42 -2.96
C THR A 13 5.68 16.83 -1.93
N LEU A 14 5.56 15.51 -1.85
CA LEU A 14 4.78 14.84 -0.80
C LEU A 14 5.55 14.83 0.53
N VAL A 15 6.86 14.60 0.49
CA VAL A 15 7.75 14.67 1.65
C VAL A 15 7.76 16.06 2.27
N ASP A 16 7.82 17.12 1.45
CA ASP A 16 7.87 18.51 1.93
C ASP A 16 6.55 18.98 2.56
N LYS A 17 5.40 18.46 2.11
CA LYS A 17 4.08 18.75 2.73
C LYS A 17 3.82 17.92 3.98
N VAL A 18 4.47 16.76 4.10
CA VAL A 18 4.42 15.90 5.29
C VAL A 18 5.31 16.49 6.39
N ALA A 19 6.46 17.10 6.08
CA ALA A 19 7.42 17.65 7.04
C ALA A 19 6.93 18.83 7.92
N GLN A 20 5.74 19.39 7.68
CA GLN A 20 5.29 20.62 8.34
C GLN A 20 4.49 20.42 9.66
N SER A 21 4.28 19.17 10.10
CA SER A 21 3.50 18.86 11.31
C SER A 21 4.35 18.12 12.36
N GLU A 22 4.47 18.69 13.56
CA GLU A 22 5.14 18.15 14.76
C GLU A 22 4.67 16.73 15.19
N GLN A 23 3.72 16.12 14.48
CA GLN A 23 3.23 14.75 14.68
C GLN A 23 4.17 13.65 14.14
N LEU A 24 5.28 14.01 13.46
CA LEU A 24 6.11 13.10 12.66
C LEU A 24 7.32 12.45 13.35
N LYS A 25 7.54 12.62 14.65
CA LYS A 25 8.66 11.91 15.30
C LYS A 25 8.49 10.39 15.35
N ALA A 26 7.27 9.88 15.24
CA ALA A 26 6.98 8.45 15.18
C ALA A 26 7.02 7.86 13.76
N ILE A 27 7.10 8.70 12.72
CA ILE A 27 6.99 8.29 11.30
C ILE A 27 8.37 8.08 10.64
N THR A 28 9.47 8.36 11.36
CA THR A 28 10.84 8.24 10.84
C THR A 28 11.72 7.36 11.72
N ASP A 29 11.15 6.36 12.39
CA ASP A 29 11.96 5.27 12.95
C ASP A 29 12.22 4.26 11.82
N PRO A 30 13.46 4.15 11.30
CA PRO A 30 13.77 3.24 10.21
C PRO A 30 13.44 1.79 10.55
N GLU A 31 13.54 1.39 11.82
CA GLU A 31 13.23 0.03 12.24
C GLU A 31 11.73 -0.26 12.18
N LEU A 32 10.89 0.71 12.58
CA LEU A 32 9.43 0.58 12.47
C LEU A 32 8.95 0.60 11.02
N LEU A 33 9.62 1.37 10.15
CA LEU A 33 9.30 1.40 8.72
C LEU A 33 9.56 0.04 8.06
N VAL A 34 10.71 -0.60 8.35
CA VAL A 34 11.02 -1.94 7.84
C VAL A 34 9.97 -2.96 8.31
N LEU A 35 9.61 -2.94 9.60
CA LEU A 35 8.57 -3.85 10.12
C LEU A 35 7.20 -3.64 9.47
N PHE A 36 6.85 -2.39 9.17
CA PHE A 36 5.61 -2.07 8.45
C PHE A 36 5.66 -2.58 7.00
N GLU A 37 6.79 -2.40 6.31
CA GLU A 37 7.00 -2.89 4.95
C GLU A 37 6.92 -4.42 4.88
N ASP A 38 7.62 -5.11 5.77
CA ASP A 38 7.60 -6.58 5.87
C ASP A 38 6.18 -7.09 6.13
N TRP A 39 5.49 -6.52 7.12
CA TRP A 39 4.10 -6.89 7.43
C TRP A 39 3.15 -6.62 6.26
N PHE A 40 3.37 -5.52 5.53
CA PHE A 40 2.53 -5.18 4.39
C PHE A 40 2.78 -6.11 3.20
N GLU A 41 4.02 -6.56 2.99
CA GLU A 41 4.36 -7.58 1.98
C GLU A 41 3.74 -8.94 2.33
N GLU A 42 3.83 -9.38 3.58
CA GLU A 42 3.16 -10.60 4.05
C GLU A 42 1.63 -10.55 3.81
N LEU A 43 1.02 -9.39 4.02
CA LEU A 43 -0.41 -9.17 3.76
C LEU A 43 -0.74 -9.25 2.27
N GLU A 44 0.12 -8.72 1.38
CA GLU A 44 -0.05 -8.87 -0.06
C GLU A 44 0.00 -10.34 -0.49
N ASP A 45 0.97 -11.08 0.03
CA ASP A 45 1.15 -12.51 -0.28
C ASP A 45 -0.04 -13.34 0.21
N GLU A 46 -0.62 -13.02 1.37
CA GLU A 46 -1.84 -13.67 1.85
C GLU A 46 -3.03 -13.41 0.91
N VAL A 47 -3.20 -12.17 0.43
CA VAL A 47 -4.28 -11.82 -0.51
C VAL A 47 -4.14 -12.60 -1.82
N ILE A 48 -2.91 -12.70 -2.36
CA ILE A 48 -2.62 -13.46 -3.58
C ILE A 48 -2.92 -14.95 -3.37
N ALA A 49 -2.43 -15.52 -2.26
CA ALA A 49 -2.69 -16.92 -1.92
C ALA A 49 -4.19 -17.23 -1.76
N LEU A 50 -4.97 -16.30 -1.19
CA LEU A 50 -6.41 -16.42 -1.09
C LEU A 50 -7.07 -16.37 -2.48
N ASN A 51 -6.62 -15.46 -3.35
CA ASN A 51 -7.14 -15.31 -4.70
C ASN A 51 -6.88 -16.57 -5.53
N ASP A 52 -5.68 -17.14 -5.44
CA ASP A 52 -5.33 -18.40 -6.12
C ASP A 52 -6.17 -19.58 -5.64
N ARG A 53 -6.49 -19.60 -4.33
CA ARG A 53 -7.21 -20.71 -3.71
C ARG A 53 -8.71 -20.70 -3.95
N TYR A 54 -9.34 -19.52 -3.95
CA TYR A 54 -10.80 -19.39 -3.98
C TYR A 54 -11.32 -18.59 -5.17
N GLY A 55 -10.43 -18.04 -6.01
CA GLY A 55 -10.76 -17.18 -7.14
C GLY A 55 -10.79 -15.69 -6.78
N PRO A 56 -11.12 -14.85 -7.77
CA PRO A 56 -11.15 -13.39 -7.61
C PRO A 56 -12.19 -12.94 -6.59
N PHE A 57 -11.80 -11.98 -5.76
CA PHE A 57 -12.66 -11.35 -4.78
C PHE A 57 -12.93 -9.89 -5.13
N ASP A 58 -14.11 -9.40 -4.76
CA ASP A 58 -14.34 -7.97 -4.63
C ASP A 58 -13.79 -7.44 -3.29
N ALA A 59 -13.69 -6.11 -3.18
CA ALA A 59 -13.14 -5.46 -1.99
C ALA A 59 -13.95 -5.74 -0.71
N ALA A 60 -15.26 -5.99 -0.81
CA ALA A 60 -16.10 -6.24 0.34
C ALA A 60 -15.88 -7.67 0.87
N GLU A 61 -15.74 -8.65 -0.02
CA GLU A 61 -15.39 -10.02 0.34
C GLU A 61 -14.00 -10.11 0.96
N LEU A 62 -13.02 -9.44 0.34
CA LEU A 62 -11.65 -9.41 0.87
C LEU A 62 -11.60 -8.78 2.27
N ALA A 63 -12.30 -7.65 2.46
CA ALA A 63 -12.39 -6.97 3.76
C ALA A 63 -12.90 -7.91 4.86
N ARG A 64 -13.95 -8.71 4.58
CA ARG A 64 -14.51 -9.65 5.55
C ARG A 64 -13.59 -10.82 5.85
N ARG A 65 -12.86 -11.34 4.85
CA ARG A 65 -11.99 -12.51 5.02
C ARG A 65 -10.74 -12.21 5.84
N ILE A 66 -10.12 -11.07 5.55
CA ILE A 66 -8.83 -10.69 6.15
C ILE A 66 -9.02 -9.80 7.39
N GLY A 67 -10.23 -9.28 7.62
CA GLY A 67 -10.51 -8.38 8.74
C GLY A 67 -10.01 -6.95 8.49
N LEU A 68 -10.02 -6.52 7.23
CA LEU A 68 -9.64 -5.16 6.84
C LEU A 68 -10.86 -4.24 6.79
N SER A 69 -10.61 -2.93 6.87
CA SER A 69 -11.61 -1.95 6.45
C SER A 69 -11.86 -2.09 4.94
N LEU A 70 -13.06 -1.73 4.48
CA LEU A 70 -13.37 -1.69 3.05
C LEU A 70 -12.36 -0.83 2.27
N ARG A 71 -11.96 0.32 2.83
CA ARG A 71 -10.98 1.21 2.20
C ARG A 71 -9.61 0.54 2.05
N GLY A 72 -9.18 -0.21 3.06
CA GLY A 72 -7.92 -0.96 3.01
C GLY A 72 -7.95 -2.09 1.97
N ALA A 73 -9.06 -2.84 1.93
CA ALA A 73 -9.24 -3.90 0.94
C ALA A 73 -9.30 -3.35 -0.50
N THR A 74 -10.01 -2.24 -0.73
CA THR A 74 -10.01 -1.55 -2.02
C THR A 74 -8.61 -1.10 -2.42
N PHE A 75 -7.86 -0.52 -1.49
CA PHE A 75 -6.49 -0.09 -1.75
C PHE A 75 -5.58 -1.26 -2.15
N LEU A 76 -5.63 -2.37 -1.42
CA LEU A 76 -4.82 -3.56 -1.68
C LEU A 76 -5.14 -4.17 -3.05
N LEU A 77 -6.41 -4.42 -3.37
CA LEU A 77 -6.80 -4.96 -4.68
C LEU A 77 -6.28 -4.07 -5.82
N SER A 78 -6.55 -2.77 -5.75
CA SER A 78 -6.08 -1.85 -6.78
C SER A 78 -4.55 -1.76 -6.85
N LYS A 79 -3.82 -1.97 -5.73
CA LYS A 79 -2.36 -2.01 -5.73
C LYS A 79 -1.85 -3.26 -6.46
N LEU A 80 -2.42 -4.42 -6.15
CA LEU A 80 -2.02 -5.70 -6.71
C LEU A 80 -2.36 -5.81 -8.21
N GLU A 81 -3.54 -5.35 -8.62
CA GLU A 81 -3.95 -5.26 -10.04
C GLU A 81 -3.00 -4.36 -10.85
N ARG A 82 -2.65 -3.17 -10.32
CA ARG A 82 -1.67 -2.28 -10.98
C ARG A 82 -0.27 -2.89 -11.06
N GLY A 83 0.07 -3.76 -10.11
CA GLY A 83 1.33 -4.51 -10.08
C GLY A 83 1.34 -5.76 -10.96
N GLY A 84 0.20 -6.14 -11.55
CA GLY A 84 0.05 -7.38 -12.32
C GLY A 84 0.20 -8.65 -11.47
N LYS A 85 -0.01 -8.55 -10.15
CA LYS A 85 0.03 -9.68 -9.22
C LYS A 85 -1.32 -10.39 -9.07
N LEU A 86 -2.41 -9.73 -9.49
CA LEU A 86 -3.79 -10.23 -9.57
C LEU A 86 -4.36 -9.98 -10.97
#